data_AF-A0A2J7R6V7-F1
#
_entry.id   AF-A0A2J7R6V7-F1
#
_cell.length_a   1.000
_cell.length_b   1.000
_cell.length_c   1.000
_cell.angle_alpha   90.00
_cell.angle_beta   90.00
_cell.angle_gamma   90.00
#
_symmetry.space_group_name_H-M   'P 1'
#
loop_
_entity.id
_entity.type
_entity.pdbx_description
1 polymer ?
#
loop_
_entity_poly.entity_id
_entity_poly.type
_entity_poly.pdbx_seq_one_letter_code
_entity_poly.pdbx_strand_id
1 'polypeptide(L)'
;MLPTTFIFQVHDIEFAPNLDIVLNETLPVLQSVVKSGKARYIGVTGYPVSVLKEAVECSNIKIDTVLSYTRDTLIDDTLKKFLPFFQSKGLGIINAAGVSMGLLSNAGPPSWHPAPEHVKEACAAAGQYCKERGVELAQLAQHYTMAQPGIATHLVGMNSQEVLRSNLDILNNGLSALQKQVLQEINTQFFDKIKPVNWENIEITELRKKLEVLGQ
;
A
#
# COMPACT_ATOMS: atom_id res chain seq x y z
N MET A 1 -14.14 14.76 -26.99
CA MET A 1 -12.77 14.45 -26.54
C MET A 1 -12.85 14.27 -25.04
N LEU A 2 -12.75 13.05 -24.51
CA LEU A 2 -12.80 12.83 -23.06
C LEU A 2 -11.65 13.63 -22.42
N PRO A 3 -11.86 14.37 -21.32
CA PRO A 3 -10.79 15.08 -20.64
C PRO A 3 -9.89 14.02 -20.03
N THR A 4 -8.77 13.73 -20.69
CA THR A 4 -7.82 12.75 -20.21
C THR A 4 -7.06 13.35 -19.02
N THR A 5 -7.47 12.95 -17.83
CA THR A 5 -6.67 13.10 -16.62
C THR A 5 -5.65 11.96 -16.60
N PHE A 6 -4.42 12.25 -17.03
CA PHE A 6 -3.30 11.30 -16.94
C PHE A 6 -2.36 11.71 -15.81
N ILE A 7 -2.13 10.78 -14.88
CA ILE A 7 -1.10 10.86 -13.84
C ILE A 7 -0.01 9.87 -14.24
N PHE A 8 1.25 10.29 -14.27
CA PHE A 8 2.38 9.34 -14.35
C PHE A 8 2.97 9.15 -12.97
N GLN A 9 3.09 7.89 -12.55
CA GLN A 9 3.71 7.53 -11.27
C GLN A 9 5.04 6.83 -11.53
N VAL A 10 6.12 7.33 -10.94
CA VAL A 10 7.40 6.62 -10.91
C VAL A 10 7.26 5.47 -9.93
N HIS A 11 7.35 4.24 -10.43
CA HIS A 11 7.05 3.05 -9.67
C HIS A 11 8.24 2.63 -8.82
N ASP A 12 7.99 2.33 -7.55
CA ASP A 12 8.90 1.77 -6.56
C ASP A 12 10.29 2.45 -6.54
N ILE A 13 10.28 3.73 -6.20
CA ILE A 13 11.45 4.61 -6.25
C ILE A 13 12.60 4.15 -5.36
N GLU A 14 12.33 3.34 -4.34
CA GLU A 14 13.32 2.74 -3.44
C GLU A 14 14.21 1.70 -4.12
N PHE A 15 13.80 1.19 -5.28
CA PHE A 15 14.60 0.25 -6.08
C PHE A 15 15.57 0.95 -7.04
N ALA A 16 15.50 2.28 -7.17
CA ALA A 16 16.52 3.03 -7.88
C ALA A 16 17.90 2.80 -7.21
N PRO A 17 19.01 2.69 -7.96
CA PRO A 17 20.34 2.58 -7.38
C PRO A 17 20.67 3.70 -6.39
N ASN A 18 20.17 4.90 -6.68
CA ASN A 18 20.17 6.07 -5.82
C ASN A 18 18.91 6.90 -6.13
N LEU A 19 18.29 7.46 -5.09
CA LEU A 19 17.15 8.38 -5.21
C LEU A 19 17.48 9.62 -6.07
N ASP A 20 18.74 10.05 -6.13
CA ASP A 20 19.17 11.16 -7.00
C ASP A 20 18.83 10.95 -8.47
N ILE A 21 18.82 9.70 -8.96
CA ILE A 21 18.42 9.38 -10.34
C ILE A 21 16.95 9.74 -10.54
N VAL A 22 16.10 9.40 -9.57
CA VAL A 22 14.67 9.76 -9.61
C VAL A 22 14.53 11.28 -9.59
N LEU A 23 15.22 11.96 -8.67
CA LEU A 23 15.09 13.40 -8.44
C LEU A 23 15.62 14.26 -9.60
N ASN A 24 16.78 13.89 -10.15
CA ASN A 24 17.54 14.75 -11.06
C ASN A 24 17.46 14.31 -12.52
N GLU A 25 17.02 13.08 -12.81
CA GLU A 25 16.86 12.58 -14.18
C GLU A 25 15.39 12.30 -14.50
N THR A 26 14.74 11.43 -13.72
CA THR A 26 13.38 10.94 -14.02
C THR A 26 12.32 12.04 -13.87
N LEU A 27 12.27 12.73 -12.73
CA LEU A 27 11.26 13.77 -12.49
C LEU A 27 11.36 14.96 -13.45
N PRO A 28 12.56 15.47 -13.83
CA PRO A 28 12.68 16.51 -14.85
C PRO A 28 12.16 16.07 -16.22
N VAL A 29 12.40 14.82 -16.62
CA VAL A 29 11.83 14.27 -17.85
C VAL A 29 10.30 14.24 -17.78
N LEU A 30 9.72 13.75 -16.67
CA LEU A 30 8.26 13.77 -16.49
C LEU A 30 7.68 15.20 -16.47
N GLN A 31 8.41 16.18 -15.94
CA GLN A 31 7.98 17.58 -16.02
C GLN A 31 7.88 18.05 -17.47
N SER A 32 8.80 17.65 -18.35
CA SER A 32 8.72 17.95 -19.79
C SER A 32 7.50 17.30 -20.45
N VAL A 33 7.14 16.08 -20.03
CA VAL A 33 5.95 15.36 -20.50
C VAL A 33 4.69 16.12 -20.11
N VAL A 34 4.61 16.61 -18.86
CA VAL A 34 3.50 17.47 -18.41
C VAL A 34 3.44 18.78 -19.19
N LYS A 35 4.58 19.47 -19.37
CA LYS A 35 4.65 20.72 -20.18
C LYS A 35 4.18 20.50 -21.62
N SER A 36 4.42 19.32 -22.19
CA SER A 36 3.95 18.95 -23.54
C SER A 36 2.45 18.60 -23.62
N GLY A 37 1.74 18.59 -22.49
CA GLY A 37 0.30 18.27 -22.42
C GLY A 37 -0.02 16.78 -22.46
N LYS A 38 0.99 15.89 -22.44
CA LYS A 38 0.80 14.43 -22.49
C LYS A 38 0.42 13.82 -21.14
N ALA A 39 0.71 14.52 -20.05
CA ALA A 39 0.28 14.18 -18.69
C ALA A 39 -0.16 15.46 -17.97
N ARG A 40 -0.95 15.31 -16.90
CA ARG A 40 -1.37 16.44 -16.06
C ARG A 40 -0.65 16.49 -14.72
N TYR A 41 -0.30 15.32 -14.17
CA TYR A 41 0.22 15.20 -12.82
C TYR A 41 1.35 14.17 -12.76
N ILE A 42 2.24 14.36 -11.79
CA ILE A 42 3.36 13.46 -11.50
C ILE A 42 3.16 12.88 -10.11
N GLY A 43 3.37 11.58 -9.97
CA GLY A 43 3.38 10.89 -8.69
C GLY A 43 4.62 10.02 -8.52
N VAL A 44 4.81 9.56 -7.30
CA VAL A 44 5.81 8.55 -6.95
C VAL A 44 5.15 7.45 -6.12
N THR A 45 5.58 6.21 -6.32
CA THR A 45 5.15 5.06 -5.52
C THR A 45 6.33 4.43 -4.81
N GLY A 46 6.05 3.77 -3.68
CA GLY A 46 7.08 3.04 -2.96
C GLY A 46 6.59 2.45 -1.66
N TYR A 47 7.34 1.47 -1.18
CA TYR A 47 7.05 0.78 0.06
C TYR A 47 7.48 1.57 1.29
N PRO A 48 8.75 2.01 1.44
CA PRO A 48 9.18 2.76 2.61
C PRO A 48 8.62 4.18 2.55
N VAL A 49 7.73 4.51 3.49
CA VAL A 49 7.09 5.84 3.51
C VAL A 49 8.11 6.96 3.72
N SER A 50 9.23 6.65 4.38
CA SER A 50 10.37 7.55 4.55
C SER A 50 11.00 7.95 3.21
N VAL A 51 11.16 7.02 2.26
CA VAL A 51 11.71 7.30 0.93
C VAL A 51 10.76 8.18 0.12
N LEU A 52 9.44 7.95 0.24
CA LEU A 52 8.44 8.84 -0.36
C LEU A 52 8.51 10.26 0.22
N LYS A 53 8.65 10.38 1.54
CA LYS A 53 8.84 11.68 2.20
C LYS A 53 10.11 12.37 1.71
N GLU A 54 11.24 11.67 1.68
CA GLU A 54 12.51 12.19 1.20
C GLU A 54 12.41 12.67 -0.25
N ALA A 55 11.79 11.90 -1.13
CA ALA A 55 11.58 12.30 -2.52
C ALA A 55 10.79 13.61 -2.65
N VAL A 56 9.74 13.77 -1.84
CA VAL A 56 8.91 14.99 -1.80
C VAL A 56 9.67 16.17 -1.19
N GLU A 57 10.52 15.95 -0.19
CA GLU A 57 11.32 17.01 0.44
C GLU A 57 12.45 17.51 -0.45
N CYS A 58 13.12 16.61 -1.16
CA CYS A 58 14.33 16.90 -1.92
C CYS A 58 14.05 17.28 -3.39
N SER A 59 12.86 17.00 -3.92
CA SER A 59 12.54 17.26 -5.33
C SER A 59 12.35 18.76 -5.61
N ASN A 60 13.05 19.25 -6.64
CA ASN A 60 12.81 20.56 -7.25
C ASN A 60 11.61 20.55 -8.22
N ILE A 61 11.09 19.37 -8.54
CA ILE A 61 9.93 19.16 -9.40
C ILE A 61 8.71 18.90 -8.53
N LYS A 62 7.60 19.58 -8.81
CA LYS A 62 6.34 19.36 -8.13
C LYS A 62 5.89 17.90 -8.28
N ILE A 63 5.72 17.21 -7.16
CA ILE A 63 5.06 15.90 -7.06
C ILE A 63 3.64 16.16 -6.59
N ASP A 64 2.65 15.67 -7.33
CA ASP A 64 1.23 15.86 -7.07
C ASP A 64 0.63 14.72 -6.23
N THR A 65 1.14 13.49 -6.37
CA THR A 65 0.63 12.32 -5.64
C THR A 65 1.72 11.43 -5.07
N VAL A 66 1.43 10.81 -3.93
CA VAL A 66 2.21 9.70 -3.38
C VAL A 66 1.33 8.47 -3.28
N LEU A 67 1.83 7.32 -3.71
CA LEU A 67 1.18 6.04 -3.51
C LEU A 67 2.04 5.19 -2.58
N SER A 68 1.49 4.88 -1.42
CA SER A 68 2.08 3.91 -0.50
C SER A 68 1.20 2.67 -0.47
N TYR A 69 1.82 1.49 -0.37
CA TYR A 69 1.10 0.22 -0.36
C TYR A 69 1.40 -0.59 0.90
N THR A 70 0.36 -1.22 1.47
CA THR A 70 0.37 -1.95 2.75
C THR A 70 0.78 -1.17 4.00
N ARG A 71 0.95 0.16 3.94
CA ARG A 71 1.44 0.99 5.06
C ARG A 71 0.34 1.67 5.88
N ASP A 72 -0.92 1.49 5.49
CA ASP A 72 -2.10 1.85 6.26
C ASP A 72 -3.17 0.75 6.09
N THR A 73 -3.00 -0.31 6.88
CA THR A 73 -3.79 -1.56 6.87
C THR A 73 -4.12 -1.98 8.30
N LEU A 74 -4.83 -3.09 8.48
CA LEU A 74 -5.14 -3.61 9.82
C LEU A 74 -3.91 -3.84 10.71
N ILE A 75 -2.74 -4.12 10.11
CA ILE A 75 -1.52 -4.52 10.83
C ILE A 75 -0.37 -3.50 10.72
N ASP A 76 -0.56 -2.41 9.97
CA ASP A 76 0.43 -1.34 9.84
C ASP A 76 -0.27 0.02 9.75
N ASP A 77 0.15 0.97 10.58
CA ASP A 77 -0.33 2.36 10.55
C ASP A 77 0.78 3.38 10.23
N THR A 78 1.91 2.92 9.68
CA THR A 78 3.06 3.76 9.42
C THR A 78 2.71 4.98 8.57
N LEU A 79 1.95 4.81 7.48
CA LEU A 79 1.56 5.91 6.60
C LEU A 79 0.78 7.00 7.35
N LYS A 80 -0.03 6.66 8.38
CA LYS A 80 -0.76 7.64 9.20
C LYS A 80 0.16 8.69 9.81
N LYS A 81 1.36 8.28 10.23
CA LYS A 81 2.37 9.15 10.83
C LYS A 81 2.94 10.17 9.84
N PHE A 82 2.83 9.89 8.53
CA PHE A 82 3.31 10.76 7.45
C PHE A 82 2.19 11.58 6.79
N LEU A 83 0.91 11.28 7.05
CA LEU A 83 -0.22 12.03 6.48
C LEU A 83 -0.10 13.54 6.73
N PRO A 84 0.22 14.04 7.95
CA PRO A 84 0.33 15.48 8.16
C PRO A 84 1.39 16.12 7.26
N PHE A 85 2.51 15.44 7.03
CA PHE A 85 3.56 15.92 6.14
C PHE A 85 3.05 16.00 4.69
N PHE A 86 2.51 14.92 4.14
CA PHE A 86 2.03 14.90 2.75
C PHE A 86 0.89 15.89 2.51
N GLN A 87 -0.04 16.01 3.47
CA GLN A 87 -1.14 16.99 3.42
C GLN A 87 -0.62 18.43 3.48
N SER A 88 0.39 18.72 4.32
CA SER A 88 1.00 20.06 4.39
C SER A 88 1.64 20.50 3.08
N LYS A 89 2.04 19.54 2.25
CA LYS A 89 2.61 19.73 0.92
C LYS A 89 1.55 19.72 -0.20
N GLY A 90 0.28 19.50 0.15
CA GLY A 90 -0.84 19.47 -0.80
C GLY A 90 -0.88 18.25 -1.71
N LEU A 91 -0.29 17.12 -1.30
CA LEU A 91 -0.28 15.90 -2.12
C LEU A 91 -1.59 15.12 -2.04
N GLY A 92 -2.00 14.54 -3.17
CA GLY A 92 -2.99 13.46 -3.21
C GLY A 92 -2.37 12.15 -2.72
N ILE A 93 -2.84 11.65 -1.59
CA ILE A 93 -2.31 10.43 -0.97
C ILE A 93 -3.15 9.24 -1.42
N ILE A 94 -2.49 8.25 -2.03
CA ILE A 94 -3.09 7.00 -2.47
C ILE A 94 -2.61 5.89 -1.54
N ASN A 95 -3.54 5.20 -0.86
CA ASN A 95 -3.23 4.02 -0.08
C ASN A 95 -3.63 2.77 -0.86
N ALA A 96 -2.68 1.88 -1.13
CA ALA A 96 -2.89 0.68 -1.92
C ALA A 96 -2.71 -0.60 -1.11
N ALA A 97 -3.23 -1.71 -1.64
CA ALA A 97 -3.05 -3.04 -1.08
C ALA A 97 -3.55 -3.17 0.38
N GLY A 98 -4.80 -2.77 0.63
CA GLY A 98 -5.46 -2.86 1.94
C GLY A 98 -5.51 -4.27 2.56
N VAL A 99 -5.42 -5.30 1.72
CA VAL A 99 -5.34 -6.72 2.14
C VAL A 99 -3.89 -7.20 2.31
N SER A 100 -2.92 -6.29 2.34
CA SER A 100 -1.49 -6.56 2.45
C SER A 100 -1.02 -7.65 1.50
N MET A 101 -1.24 -7.45 0.20
CA MET A 101 -0.79 -8.40 -0.85
C MET A 101 -1.30 -9.85 -0.66
N GLY A 102 -2.50 -9.99 -0.06
CA GLY A 102 -3.14 -11.30 0.18
C GLY A 102 -2.89 -11.87 1.57
N LEU A 103 -1.97 -11.27 2.34
CA LEU A 103 -1.67 -11.65 3.71
C LEU A 103 -2.91 -11.60 4.62
N LEU A 104 -3.77 -10.59 4.43
CA LEU A 104 -5.00 -10.40 5.19
C LEU A 104 -6.20 -11.01 4.46
N SER A 105 -6.17 -12.33 4.20
CA SER A 105 -7.27 -13.08 3.61
C SER A 105 -7.40 -14.47 4.24
N ASN A 106 -8.57 -15.12 4.08
CA ASN A 106 -8.76 -16.49 4.57
C ASN A 106 -7.89 -17.54 3.86
N ALA A 107 -7.36 -17.22 2.67
CA ALA A 107 -6.42 -18.08 1.97
C ALA A 107 -5.04 -18.12 2.67
N GLY A 108 -4.76 -17.13 3.53
CA GLY A 108 -3.47 -16.96 4.17
C GLY A 108 -2.40 -16.35 3.25
N PRO A 109 -1.19 -16.14 3.79
CA PRO A 109 -0.08 -15.55 3.03
C PRO A 109 0.29 -16.38 1.80
N PRO A 110 0.43 -15.76 0.62
CA PRO A 110 1.08 -16.39 -0.52
C PRO A 110 2.51 -16.84 -0.19
N SER A 111 2.97 -17.93 -0.81
CA SER A 111 4.31 -18.48 -0.55
C SER A 111 5.45 -17.50 -0.85
N TRP A 112 5.26 -16.60 -1.82
CA TRP A 112 6.22 -15.57 -2.23
C TRP A 112 6.17 -14.31 -1.35
N HIS A 113 5.24 -14.20 -0.39
CA HIS A 113 5.07 -12.96 0.37
C HIS A 113 6.33 -12.62 1.18
N PRO A 114 6.85 -11.38 1.16
CA PRO A 114 8.11 -11.00 1.81
C PRO A 114 8.01 -10.80 3.33
N ALA A 115 6.84 -11.01 3.93
CA ALA A 115 6.64 -10.77 5.35
C ALA A 115 7.44 -11.78 6.20
N PRO A 116 7.96 -11.37 7.37
CA PRO A 116 8.58 -12.29 8.32
C PRO A 116 7.64 -13.44 8.72
N GLU A 117 8.20 -14.60 9.04
CA GLU A 117 7.41 -15.83 9.26
C GLU A 117 6.39 -15.68 10.41
N HIS A 118 6.78 -15.08 11.53
CA HIS A 118 5.85 -14.84 12.64
C HIS A 118 4.61 -13.98 12.26
N VAL A 119 4.75 -13.11 11.26
CA VAL A 119 3.66 -12.28 10.72
C VAL A 119 2.75 -13.13 9.84
N LYS A 120 3.36 -13.95 8.98
CA LYS A 120 2.65 -14.91 8.12
C LYS A 120 1.82 -15.88 8.96
N GLU A 121 2.43 -16.45 10.00
CA GLU A 121 1.76 -17.36 10.95
C GLU A 121 0.57 -16.68 11.65
N ALA A 122 0.75 -15.47 12.16
CA ALA A 122 -0.33 -14.72 12.81
C ALA A 122 -1.48 -14.40 11.84
N CYS A 123 -1.16 -14.01 10.60
CA CYS A 123 -2.17 -13.71 9.58
C CYS A 123 -2.89 -14.98 9.09
N ALA A 124 -2.17 -16.09 8.94
CA ALA A 124 -2.76 -17.40 8.63
C ALA A 124 -3.72 -17.86 9.75
N ALA A 125 -3.31 -17.73 11.01
CA ALA A 125 -4.14 -18.06 12.17
C ALA A 125 -5.40 -17.18 12.23
N ALA A 126 -5.27 -15.87 11.98
CA ALA A 126 -6.41 -14.96 11.92
C ALA A 126 -7.36 -15.29 10.75
N GLY A 127 -6.83 -15.62 9.57
CA GLY A 127 -7.61 -16.06 8.41
C GLY A 127 -8.39 -17.35 8.69
N GLN A 128 -7.75 -18.33 9.33
CA GLN A 128 -8.41 -19.56 9.76
C GLN A 128 -9.51 -19.29 10.80
N TYR A 129 -9.25 -18.43 11.78
CA TYR A 129 -10.24 -18.02 12.79
C TYR A 129 -11.47 -17.34 12.19
N CYS A 130 -11.27 -16.47 11.19
CA CYS A 130 -12.35 -15.83 10.44
C CYS A 130 -13.16 -16.86 9.64
N LYS A 131 -12.46 -17.76 8.93
CA LYS A 131 -13.06 -18.82 8.12
C LYS A 131 -13.97 -19.74 8.94
N GLU A 132 -13.55 -20.14 10.14
CA GLU A 132 -14.34 -20.97 11.07
C GLU A 132 -15.64 -20.29 11.52
N ARG A 133 -15.71 -18.95 11.45
CA ARG A 133 -16.90 -18.14 11.78
C ARG A 133 -17.68 -17.69 10.54
N GLY A 134 -17.30 -18.16 9.35
CA GLY A 134 -17.96 -17.76 8.10
C GLY A 134 -17.71 -16.30 7.71
N VAL A 135 -16.60 -15.71 8.18
CA VAL A 135 -16.21 -14.32 7.87
C VAL A 135 -14.98 -14.34 6.97
N GLU A 136 -14.94 -13.46 5.96
CA GLU A 136 -13.76 -13.27 5.13
C GLU A 136 -12.83 -12.19 5.70
N LEU A 137 -11.59 -12.56 6.06
CA LEU A 137 -10.60 -11.61 6.58
C LEU A 137 -10.34 -10.45 5.62
N ALA A 138 -10.33 -10.70 4.31
CA ALA A 138 -10.14 -9.65 3.32
C ALA A 138 -11.22 -8.56 3.38
N GLN A 139 -12.48 -8.91 3.70
CA GLN A 139 -13.55 -7.93 3.87
C GLN A 139 -13.29 -7.01 5.07
N LEU A 140 -12.82 -7.58 6.18
CA LEU A 140 -12.46 -6.81 7.38
C LEU A 140 -11.30 -5.85 7.09
N ALA A 141 -10.29 -6.33 6.36
CA ALA A 141 -9.12 -5.53 5.97
C ALA A 141 -9.48 -4.39 5.02
N GLN A 142 -10.34 -4.65 4.03
CA GLN A 142 -10.80 -3.62 3.10
C GLN A 142 -11.68 -2.59 3.79
N HIS A 143 -12.60 -3.01 4.66
CA HIS A 143 -13.41 -2.08 5.45
C HIS A 143 -12.54 -1.15 6.29
N TYR A 144 -11.56 -1.71 7.01
CA TYR A 144 -10.62 -0.90 7.80
C TYR A 144 -9.90 0.11 6.92
N THR A 145 -9.36 -0.36 5.79
CA THR A 145 -8.57 0.45 4.87
C THR A 145 -9.39 1.62 4.31
N MET A 146 -10.58 1.34 3.77
CA MET A 146 -11.45 2.35 3.15
C MET A 146 -12.03 3.36 4.15
N ALA A 147 -12.03 3.03 5.44
CA ALA A 147 -12.48 3.93 6.51
C ALA A 147 -11.38 4.88 7.01
N GLN A 148 -10.15 4.82 6.49
CA GLN A 148 -9.05 5.62 7.00
C GLN A 148 -9.16 7.10 6.56
N PRO A 149 -9.14 8.05 7.50
CA PRO A 149 -9.24 9.46 7.18
C PRO A 149 -7.93 9.99 6.60
N GLY A 150 -8.01 11.08 5.84
CA GLY A 150 -6.83 11.80 5.33
C GLY A 150 -6.16 11.18 4.12
N ILE A 151 -6.71 10.10 3.57
CA ILE A 151 -6.34 9.49 2.29
C ILE A 151 -7.24 10.08 1.19
N ALA A 152 -6.67 10.42 0.03
CA ALA A 152 -7.44 10.96 -1.10
C ALA A 152 -8.20 9.86 -1.86
N THR A 153 -7.59 8.69 -2.01
CA THR A 153 -8.25 7.50 -2.57
C THR A 153 -7.55 6.21 -2.14
N HIS A 154 -8.31 5.12 -2.05
CA HIS A 154 -7.77 3.79 -1.82
C HIS A 154 -7.71 3.02 -3.14
N LEU A 155 -6.55 2.45 -3.48
CA LEU A 155 -6.40 1.57 -4.64
C LEU A 155 -6.70 0.12 -4.24
N VAL A 156 -7.89 -0.33 -4.65
CA VAL A 156 -8.46 -1.62 -4.26
C VAL A 156 -8.26 -2.65 -5.38
N GLY A 157 -7.50 -3.71 -5.10
CA GLY A 157 -7.28 -4.82 -6.03
C GLY A 157 -8.49 -5.74 -6.15
N MET A 158 -8.77 -6.21 -7.36
CA MET A 158 -9.80 -7.20 -7.66
C MET A 158 -9.37 -8.04 -8.86
N ASN A 159 -9.34 -9.36 -8.71
CA ASN A 159 -8.95 -10.30 -9.77
C ASN A 159 -10.11 -11.18 -10.26
N SER A 160 -11.29 -11.02 -9.67
CA SER A 160 -12.51 -11.73 -10.05
C SER A 160 -13.75 -10.86 -9.81
N GLN A 161 -14.86 -11.21 -10.47
CA GLN A 161 -16.14 -10.53 -10.23
C GLN A 161 -16.65 -10.75 -8.80
N GLU A 162 -16.31 -11.88 -8.17
CA GLU A 162 -16.67 -12.18 -6.79
C GLU A 162 -15.97 -11.22 -5.82
N VAL A 163 -14.66 -11.02 -5.98
CA VAL A 163 -13.89 -10.05 -5.18
C VAL A 163 -14.40 -8.63 -5.42
N LEU A 164 -14.71 -8.26 -6.67
CA LEU A 164 -15.35 -6.97 -6.97
C LEU A 164 -16.66 -6.78 -6.20
N ARG A 165 -17.58 -7.75 -6.28
CA ARG A 165 -18.88 -7.68 -5.57
C ARG A 165 -18.69 -7.61 -4.06
N SER A 166 -17.75 -8.39 -3.51
CA SER A 166 -17.41 -8.37 -2.09
C SER A 166 -16.89 -7.01 -1.63
N ASN A 167 -15.97 -6.41 -2.38
CA ASN A 167 -15.45 -5.07 -2.07
C ASN A 167 -16.56 -3.99 -2.14
N LEU A 168 -17.44 -4.07 -3.14
CA LEU A 168 -18.57 -3.15 -3.28
C LEU A 168 -19.59 -3.30 -2.15
N ASP A 169 -19.87 -4.52 -1.71
CA ASP A 169 -20.76 -4.78 -0.58
C ASP A 169 -20.22 -4.14 0.69
N ILE A 170 -18.94 -4.34 1.00
CA ILE A 170 -18.28 -3.72 2.15
C ILE A 170 -18.28 -2.19 2.06
N LEU A 171 -18.03 -1.62 0.87
CA LEU A 171 -18.05 -0.18 0.67
C LEU A 171 -19.45 0.43 0.90
N ASN A 172 -20.51 -0.22 0.41
CA ASN A 172 -21.86 0.32 0.45
C ASN A 172 -22.60 0.02 1.76
N ASN A 173 -22.38 -1.16 2.34
CA ASN A 173 -23.16 -1.68 3.47
C ASN A 173 -22.35 -1.75 4.77
N GLY A 174 -21.01 -1.64 4.70
CA GLY A 174 -20.13 -1.76 5.87
C GLY A 174 -20.08 -3.19 6.43
N LEU A 175 -19.58 -3.31 7.66
CA LEU A 175 -19.53 -4.60 8.37
C LEU A 175 -20.84 -4.93 9.08
N SER A 176 -21.28 -6.19 8.96
CA SER A 176 -22.30 -6.81 9.81
C SER A 176 -21.87 -6.85 11.30
N ALA A 177 -22.82 -7.13 12.20
CA ALA A 177 -22.54 -7.28 13.63
C ALA A 177 -21.52 -8.39 13.91
N LEU A 178 -21.65 -9.55 13.25
CA LEU A 178 -20.70 -10.65 13.36
C LEU A 178 -19.31 -10.24 12.87
N GLN A 179 -19.20 -9.60 11.71
CA GLN A 179 -17.91 -9.13 11.19
C GLN A 179 -17.24 -8.11 12.12
N LYS A 180 -18.01 -7.20 12.74
CA LYS A 180 -17.47 -6.25 13.74
C LYS A 180 -16.93 -6.96 14.97
N GLN A 181 -17.66 -7.95 15.47
CA GLN A 181 -17.21 -8.78 16.60
C GLN A 181 -15.93 -9.54 16.24
N VAL A 182 -15.91 -10.24 15.10
CA VAL A 182 -14.73 -11.00 14.64
C VAL A 182 -13.54 -10.08 14.43
N LEU A 183 -13.73 -8.87 13.89
CA LEU A 183 -12.66 -7.88 13.75
C LEU A 183 -12.03 -7.50 15.10
N GLN A 184 -12.84 -7.29 16.15
CA GLN A 184 -12.32 -7.03 17.49
C GLN A 184 -11.56 -8.24 18.03
N GLU A 185 -12.12 -9.44 17.89
CA GLU A 185 -11.51 -10.69 18.34
C GLU A 185 -10.14 -10.94 17.70
N ILE A 186 -10.00 -10.78 16.38
CA ILE A 186 -8.73 -11.01 15.69
C ILE A 186 -7.68 -9.95 16.00
N ASN A 187 -8.10 -8.69 16.22
CA ASN A 187 -7.18 -7.64 16.63
C ASN A 187 -6.53 -8.01 17.98
N THR A 188 -7.35 -8.33 18.99
CA THR A 188 -6.85 -8.66 20.32
C THR A 188 -6.09 -10.00 20.36
N GLN A 189 -6.55 -11.02 19.63
CA GLN A 189 -5.93 -12.35 19.68
C GLN A 189 -4.65 -12.46 18.86
N PHE A 190 -4.57 -11.79 17.70
CA PHE A 190 -3.49 -11.97 16.73
C PHE A 190 -2.74 -10.68 16.42
N PHE A 191 -3.43 -9.61 16.04
CA PHE A 191 -2.76 -8.44 15.43
C PHE A 191 -2.12 -7.45 16.40
N ASP A 192 -2.70 -7.21 17.58
CA ASP A 192 -2.16 -6.30 18.60
C ASP A 192 -0.78 -6.76 19.10
N LYS A 193 -0.49 -8.07 18.98
CA LYS A 193 0.78 -8.68 19.41
C LYS A 193 1.90 -8.52 18.40
N ILE A 194 1.57 -8.21 17.15
CA ILE A 194 2.56 -8.08 16.06
C ILE A 194 2.68 -6.63 15.57
N LYS A 195 1.65 -5.80 15.76
CA LYS A 195 1.60 -4.42 15.24
C LYS A 195 2.59 -3.48 15.94
N PRO A 196 3.22 -2.52 15.21
CA PRO A 196 3.20 -2.36 13.75
C PRO A 196 4.17 -3.31 13.05
N VAL A 197 3.73 -3.89 11.92
CA VAL A 197 4.57 -4.75 11.09
C VAL A 197 4.76 -4.16 9.70
N ASN A 198 6.00 -4.17 9.22
CA ASN A 198 6.33 -4.02 7.81
C ASN A 198 7.52 -4.94 7.48
N TRP A 199 7.86 -5.04 6.20
CA TRP A 199 8.99 -5.81 5.68
C TRP A 199 9.95 -4.92 4.89
N GLU A 200 10.19 -3.70 5.38
CA GLU A 200 11.14 -2.79 4.74
C GLU A 200 12.51 -3.46 4.61
N ASN A 201 13.21 -3.15 3.51
CA ASN A 201 14.55 -3.65 3.18
C ASN A 201 14.66 -5.14 2.83
N ILE A 202 13.65 -6.00 3.05
CA ILE A 202 13.75 -7.43 2.71
C ILE A 202 13.98 -7.60 1.21
N GLU A 203 13.07 -7.10 0.37
CA GLU A 203 13.13 -7.25 -1.08
C GLU A 203 14.35 -6.55 -1.70
N ILE A 204 14.65 -5.33 -1.25
CA ILE A 204 15.82 -4.56 -1.72
C ILE A 204 17.13 -5.30 -1.38
N THR A 205 17.25 -5.85 -0.17
CA THR A 205 18.46 -6.58 0.24
C THR A 205 18.64 -7.84 -0.63
N GLU A 206 17.57 -8.57 -0.89
CA GLU A 206 17.61 -9.73 -1.78
C GLU A 206 17.97 -9.36 -3.22
N LEU A 207 17.41 -8.26 -3.74
CA LEU A 207 17.76 -7.76 -5.07
C LEU A 207 19.24 -7.39 -5.15
N ARG A 208 19.75 -6.61 -4.19
CA ARG A 208 21.15 -6.17 -4.16
C ARG A 208 22.10 -7.36 -4.13
N LYS A 209 21.82 -8.37 -3.30
CA LYS A 209 22.58 -9.64 -3.27
C LYS A 209 22.57 -10.34 -4.63
N LYS A 210 21.43 -10.40 -5.33
CA LYS A 210 21.34 -11.01 -6.66
C LYS A 210 22.13 -10.22 -7.71
N LEU A 211 22.09 -8.89 -7.66
CA LEU A 211 22.85 -8.02 -8.57
C LEU A 211 24.37 -8.15 -8.34
N GLU A 212 24.82 -8.27 -7.09
CA GLU A 212 26.22 -8.52 -6.76
C GLU A 212 26.73 -9.83 -7.36
N VAL A 213 25.89 -10.89 -7.39
CA VAL A 213 26.23 -12.17 -8.02
C VAL A 213 26.26 -12.09 -9.55
N LEU A 214 25.41 -11.25 -10.15
CA LEU A 214 25.34 -11.05 -11.62
C LEU A 214 26.41 -10.08 -12.15
N GLY A 215 26.94 -9.21 -11.30
CA GLY A 215 28.01 -8.26 -11.61
C GLY A 215 29.43 -8.81 -11.41
N GLN A 216 29.56 -10.11 -11.09
CA GLN A 216 30.81 -10.86 -11.06
C GLN A 216 30.98 -11.70 -12.33
#